data_AF-A0A963LAA6-F1
#
_entry.id   AF-A0A963LAA6-F1
#
_cell.length_a   1.000
_cell.length_b   1.000
_cell.length_c   1.000
_cell.angle_alpha   90.00
_cell.angle_beta   90.00
_cell.angle_gamma   90.00
#
_symmetry.space_group_name_H-M   'P 1'
#
loop_
_entity.id
_entity.type
_entity.pdbx_description
1 polymer ?
#
loop_
_entity_poly.entity_id
_entity_poly.type
_entity_poly.pdbx_seq_one_letter_code
_entity_poly.pdbx_strand_id
1 'polypeptide(L)'
;MATTNPSPFTSVKLSAALVRQAREAAEPQRRSVAGQIEYWATLGRIADETGLTVQEAREAIARYDARQRGESPPPAVARLEESLDAIEQRFADAESSGRLAQAVREAVRGNRRKAADTIRQAA
;
A
#
# COMPACT_ATOMS: atom_id res chain seq x y z
N MET A 1 -18.26 -45.57 -23.30
CA MET A 1 -16.98 -44.84 -23.19
C MET A 1 -17.03 -44.04 -21.90
N ALA A 2 -16.25 -44.41 -20.88
CA ALA A 2 -16.26 -43.73 -19.59
C ALA A 2 -15.41 -42.46 -19.66
N THR A 3 -16.00 -41.30 -19.42
CA THR A 3 -15.31 -40.01 -19.30
C THR A 3 -14.70 -39.90 -17.91
N THR A 4 -13.39 -40.10 -17.79
CA THR A 4 -12.65 -39.76 -16.57
C THR A 4 -12.61 -38.24 -16.44
N ASN A 5 -13.36 -37.69 -15.48
CA ASN A 5 -13.19 -36.30 -15.05
C ASN A 5 -11.81 -36.17 -14.37
N PRO A 6 -10.87 -35.35 -14.87
CA PRO A 6 -9.62 -35.11 -14.19
C PRO A 6 -9.88 -34.41 -12.84
N SER A 7 -9.28 -34.93 -11.77
CA SER A 7 -9.32 -34.28 -10.45
C SER A 7 -8.80 -32.85 -10.55
N PRO A 8 -9.48 -31.84 -9.96
CA PRO A 8 -9.02 -30.46 -9.98
C PRO A 8 -7.80 -30.22 -9.07
N PHE A 9 -7.33 -31.26 -8.35
CA PHE A 9 -6.25 -31.15 -7.38
C PHE A 9 -5.00 -31.90 -7.86
N THR A 10 -3.86 -31.21 -7.82
CA THR A 10 -2.53 -31.77 -8.07
C THR A 10 -1.65 -31.61 -6.84
N SER A 11 -0.91 -32.66 -6.46
CA SER A 11 0.07 -32.57 -5.37
C SER A 11 1.36 -31.95 -5.89
N VAL A 12 1.76 -30.82 -5.31
CA VAL A 12 2.97 -30.07 -5.69
C VAL A 12 3.95 -30.07 -4.53
N LYS A 13 5.23 -30.33 -4.80
CA LYS A 13 6.29 -30.23 -3.78
C LYS A 13 6.63 -28.76 -3.55
N LEU A 14 6.41 -28.28 -2.34
CA LEU A 14 6.73 -26.92 -1.91
C LEU A 14 7.86 -26.95 -0.86
N SER A 15 8.64 -25.87 -0.79
CA SER A 15 9.66 -25.75 0.24
C SER A 15 9.03 -25.61 1.63
N ALA A 16 9.68 -26.19 2.65
CA ALA A 16 9.21 -26.09 4.03
C ALA A 16 9.13 -24.62 4.51
N ALA A 17 10.04 -23.77 4.03
CA ALA A 17 10.05 -22.35 4.33
C ALA A 17 8.79 -21.63 3.82
N LEU A 18 8.39 -21.90 2.57
CA LEU A 18 7.17 -21.32 1.99
C LEU A 18 5.91 -21.79 2.72
N VAL A 19 5.84 -23.09 3.04
CA VAL A 19 4.72 -23.66 3.81
C VAL A 19 4.59 -23.01 5.18
N ARG A 20 5.71 -22.76 5.87
CA ARG A 20 5.74 -22.07 7.16
C ARG A 20 5.24 -20.63 7.03
N GLN A 21 5.74 -19.86 6.06
CA GLN A 21 5.29 -18.48 5.81
C GLN A 21 3.79 -18.42 5.50
N ALA A 22 3.30 -19.33 4.65
CA ALA A 22 1.90 -19.42 4.31
C ALA A 22 1.04 -19.74 5.54
N ARG A 23 1.51 -20.63 6.43
CA ARG A 23 0.83 -20.93 7.70
C ARG A 23 0.74 -19.69 8.60
N GLU A 24 1.84 -19.00 8.82
CA GLU A 24 1.90 -17.79 9.65
C GLU A 24 0.97 -16.69 9.11
N ALA A 25 0.93 -16.49 7.79
CA ALA A 25 0.05 -15.51 7.15
C ALA A 25 -1.43 -15.92 7.13
N ALA A 26 -1.72 -17.23 7.18
CA ALA A 26 -3.07 -17.77 7.13
C ALA A 26 -3.77 -17.78 8.50
N GLU A 27 -3.02 -17.96 9.60
CA GLU A 27 -3.52 -18.04 10.97
C GLU A 27 -4.46 -16.87 11.35
N PRO A 28 -4.09 -15.59 11.16
CA PRO A 28 -4.96 -14.46 11.53
C PRO A 28 -6.29 -14.45 10.77
N GLN A 29 -6.28 -14.99 9.56
CA GLN A 29 -7.43 -15.00 8.66
C GLN A 29 -8.21 -16.32 8.72
N ARG A 30 -7.78 -17.26 9.57
CA ARG A 30 -8.31 -18.64 9.67
C ARG A 30 -8.38 -19.33 8.30
N ARG A 31 -7.42 -19.03 7.42
CA ARG A 31 -7.32 -19.63 6.08
C ARG A 31 -6.50 -20.92 6.14
N SER A 32 -6.72 -21.80 5.18
CA SER A 32 -5.82 -22.94 4.99
C SER A 32 -4.51 -22.49 4.34
N VAL A 33 -3.44 -23.25 4.53
CA VAL A 33 -2.15 -23.00 3.86
C VAL A 33 -2.30 -22.97 2.34
N ALA A 34 -3.06 -23.92 1.78
CA ALA A 34 -3.36 -23.96 0.35
C ALA A 34 -4.12 -22.70 -0.10
N GLY A 35 -5.18 -22.31 0.62
CA GLY A 35 -5.95 -21.12 0.32
C GLY A 35 -5.14 -19.82 0.44
N GLN A 36 -4.16 -19.77 1.34
CA GLN A 36 -3.26 -18.63 1.45
C GLN A 36 -2.31 -18.52 0.25
N ILE A 37 -1.82 -19.65 -0.25
CA ILE A 37 -0.98 -19.69 -1.46
C ILE A 37 -1.79 -19.31 -2.70
N GLU A 38 -3.03 -19.80 -2.84
CA GLU A 38 -3.94 -19.41 -3.92
C GLU A 38 -4.26 -17.91 -3.89
N TYR A 39 -4.45 -17.35 -2.70
CA TYR A 39 -4.65 -15.92 -2.51
C TYR A 39 -3.44 -15.11 -2.97
N TRP A 40 -2.22 -15.50 -2.59
CA TRP A 40 -1.00 -14.85 -3.07
C TRP A 40 -0.84 -14.95 -4.59
N ALA A 41 -1.16 -16.09 -5.20
CA ALA A 41 -1.12 -16.25 -6.64
C ALA A 41 -2.14 -15.33 -7.36
N THR A 42 -3.34 -15.17 -6.79
CA THR A 42 -4.37 -14.27 -7.30
C THR A 42 -3.93 -12.81 -7.21
N LEU A 43 -3.35 -12.40 -6.08
CA LEU A 43 -2.79 -11.06 -5.92
C LEU A 43 -1.68 -10.77 -6.94
N GLY A 44 -0.79 -11.74 -7.19
CA GLY A 44 0.26 -11.60 -8.21
C GLY A 44 -0.32 -11.37 -9.61
N ARG A 45 -1.34 -12.12 -9.99
CA ARG A 45 -2.02 -11.93 -11.29
C ARG A 45 -2.68 -10.56 -11.41
N ILE A 46 -3.39 -10.12 -10.37
CA ILE A 46 -4.02 -8.79 -10.34
C ILE A 46 -2.95 -7.69 -10.43
N ALA A 47 -1.81 -7.85 -9.75
CA ALA A 47 -0.72 -6.88 -9.83
C ALA A 47 -0.16 -6.77 -11.26
N ASP A 48 0.02 -7.91 -11.96
CA ASP A 48 0.45 -7.93 -13.36
C ASP A 48 -0.60 -7.28 -14.30
N GLU A 49 -1.89 -7.56 -14.11
CA GLU A 49 -2.99 -7.00 -14.92
C GLU A 49 -3.22 -5.51 -14.70
N THR A 50 -3.09 -5.04 -13.45
CA THR A 50 -3.28 -3.63 -13.09
C THR A 50 -2.09 -2.75 -13.43
N GLY A 51 -1.00 -3.34 -13.94
CA GLY A 51 0.19 -2.61 -14.36
C GLY A 51 1.02 -2.11 -13.19
N LEU A 52 0.90 -2.71 -12.00
CA LEU A 52 1.95 -2.59 -10.98
C LEU A 52 3.19 -3.16 -11.65
N THR A 53 4.16 -2.29 -11.96
CA THR A 53 5.25 -2.73 -12.82
C THR A 53 5.97 -3.87 -12.11
N VAL A 54 6.33 -4.92 -12.85
CA VAL A 54 7.13 -6.04 -12.31
C VAL A 54 8.35 -5.51 -11.55
N GLN A 55 8.84 -4.33 -11.94
CA GLN A 55 9.93 -3.64 -11.26
C GLN A 55 9.53 -3.04 -9.89
N GLU A 56 8.38 -2.40 -9.76
CA GLU A 56 7.86 -1.92 -8.46
C GLU A 56 7.56 -3.10 -7.52
N ALA A 57 7.00 -4.20 -8.03
CA ALA A 57 6.77 -5.40 -7.25
C ALA A 57 8.10 -6.03 -6.78
N ARG A 58 9.10 -6.10 -7.66
CA ARG A 58 10.46 -6.56 -7.31
C ARG A 58 11.13 -5.66 -6.28
N GLU A 59 11.00 -4.34 -6.43
CA GLU A 59 11.51 -3.40 -5.43
C GLU A 59 10.80 -3.56 -4.09
N ALA A 60 9.49 -3.75 -4.08
CA ALA A 60 8.73 -3.98 -2.85
C ALA A 60 9.18 -5.27 -2.14
N ILE A 61 9.39 -6.36 -2.89
CA ILE A 61 9.93 -7.63 -2.37
C ILE A 61 11.35 -7.43 -1.84
N ALA A 62 12.23 -6.77 -2.59
CA ALA A 62 13.61 -6.51 -2.17
C ALA A 62 13.67 -5.68 -0.89
N ARG A 63 12.81 -4.65 -0.78
CA ARG A 63 12.68 -3.83 0.44
C ARG A 63 12.15 -4.64 1.62
N TYR A 64 11.16 -5.50 1.40
CA TYR A 64 10.65 -6.39 2.44
C TYR A 64 11.74 -7.35 2.94
N ASP A 65 12.47 -7.99 2.04
CA ASP A 65 13.56 -8.91 2.38
C ASP A 65 14.71 -8.20 3.10
N ALA A 66 15.05 -6.98 2.70
CA ALA A 66 16.08 -6.17 3.36
C ALA A 66 15.66 -5.83 4.80
N ARG A 67 14.41 -5.42 5.01
CA ARG A 67 13.85 -5.16 6.35
C ARG A 67 13.84 -6.42 7.22
N GLN A 68 13.49 -7.58 6.66
CA GLN A 68 13.54 -8.87 7.37
C GLN A 68 14.96 -9.27 7.77
N ARG A 69 15.98 -8.84 7.01
CA ARG A 69 17.39 -9.04 7.33
C ARG A 69 17.96 -7.99 8.30
N GLY A 70 17.14 -7.04 8.75
CA GLY A 70 17.57 -5.93 9.60
C GLY A 70 18.42 -4.90 8.88
N GLU A 71 18.37 -4.87 7.55
CA GLU A 71 19.17 -3.96 6.74
C GLU A 71 18.50 -2.59 6.69
N SER A 72 19.27 -1.55 7.05
CA SER A 72 18.76 -0.18 7.03
C SER A 72 18.45 0.27 5.61
N PRO A 73 17.36 1.06 5.41
CA PRO A 73 17.02 1.55 4.09
C PRO A 73 18.17 2.39 3.50
N PRO A 74 18.32 2.42 2.17
CA PRO A 74 19.34 3.24 1.54
C PRO A 74 19.17 4.73 1.92
N PRO A 75 20.26 5.50 2.01
CA PRO A 75 20.27 6.83 2.62
C PRO A 75 19.33 7.84 1.95
N ALA A 76 19.03 7.67 0.66
CA ALA A 76 18.06 8.48 -0.05
C ALA A 76 16.62 8.25 0.45
N VAL A 77 16.27 6.99 0.75
CA VAL A 77 14.95 6.61 1.26
C VAL A 77 14.80 7.04 2.72
N ALA A 78 15.84 6.84 3.55
CA ALA A 78 15.84 7.30 4.93
C ALA A 78 15.61 8.82 5.05
N ARG A 79 16.24 9.62 4.18
CA ARG A 79 16.03 11.08 4.15
C ARG A 79 14.60 11.47 3.75
N LEU A 80 14.00 10.71 2.83
CA LEU A 80 12.60 10.92 2.44
C LEU A 80 11.65 10.59 3.61
N GLU A 81 11.89 9.48 4.32
CA GLU A 81 11.12 9.09 5.50
C GLU A 81 11.24 10.15 6.61
N GLU A 82 12.45 10.64 6.92
CA GLU A 82 12.67 11.73 7.88
C GLU A 82 11.96 13.04 7.46
N SER A 83 11.94 13.34 6.16
CA SER A 83 11.23 14.50 5.63
C SER A 83 9.71 14.36 5.78
N LEU A 84 9.18 13.15 5.60
CA LEU A 84 7.76 12.85 5.78
C LEU A 84 7.36 13.02 7.25
N ASP A 85 8.13 12.44 8.17
CA ASP A 85 7.89 12.57 9.62
C ASP A 85 7.89 14.05 10.05
N ALA A 86 8.82 14.85 9.52
CA ALA A 86 8.88 16.28 9.80
C ALA A 86 7.65 17.04 9.28
N ILE A 87 7.07 16.63 8.15
CA ILE A 87 5.84 17.21 7.61
C ILE A 87 4.64 16.82 8.49
N GLU A 88 4.53 15.55 8.87
CA GLU A 88 3.46 15.05 9.74
C GLU A 88 3.46 15.75 11.10
N GLN A 89 4.64 15.92 11.72
CA GLN A 89 4.78 16.67 12.97
C GLN A 89 4.33 18.12 12.83
N ARG A 90 4.77 18.83 11.79
CA ARG A 90 4.35 20.22 11.55
C ARG A 90 2.85 20.33 11.34
N PHE A 91 2.23 19.34 10.70
CA PHE A 91 0.79 19.29 10.51
C PHE A 91 0.07 19.09 11.84
N ALA A 92 0.47 18.12 12.64
CA ALA A 92 -0.10 17.86 13.97
C ALA A 92 0.05 19.07 14.91
N ASP A 93 1.18 19.75 14.87
CA ASP A 93 1.41 21.00 15.61
C ASP A 93 0.48 22.12 15.14
N ALA A 94 0.27 22.25 13.83
CA ALA A 94 -0.63 23.25 13.27
C ALA A 94 -2.10 22.96 13.62
N GLU A 95 -2.49 21.68 13.68
CA GLU A 95 -3.82 21.24 14.08
C GLU A 95 -4.07 21.50 15.57
N SER A 96 -3.18 21.02 16.44
CA SER A 96 -3.30 21.17 17.91
C SER A 96 -3.24 22.63 18.37
N SER A 97 -2.44 23.47 17.69
CA SER A 97 -2.38 24.91 17.97
C SER A 97 -3.51 25.73 17.31
N GLY A 98 -4.42 25.09 16.56
CA GLY A 98 -5.54 25.76 15.88
C GLY A 98 -5.14 26.62 14.68
N ARG A 99 -3.84 26.69 14.34
CA ARG A 99 -3.31 27.42 13.17
C ARG A 99 -3.86 26.87 11.87
N LEU A 100 -4.04 25.56 11.77
CA LEU A 100 -4.65 24.90 10.60
C LEU A 100 -6.09 25.40 10.37
N ALA A 101 -6.90 25.43 11.43
CA ALA A 101 -8.28 25.91 11.34
C ALA A 101 -8.36 27.40 10.95
N GLN A 102 -7.42 28.22 11.42
CA GLN A 102 -7.32 29.62 11.01
C GLN A 102 -6.98 29.76 9.52
N ALA A 103 -5.96 29.04 9.05
CA ALA A 103 -5.55 29.06 7.64
C ALA A 103 -6.69 28.62 6.70
N VAL A 104 -7.46 27.60 7.09
CA VAL A 104 -8.65 27.15 6.35
C VAL A 104 -9.71 28.26 6.26
N ARG A 105 -10.01 28.93 7.37
CA ARG A 105 -10.99 30.05 7.36
C ARG A 105 -10.55 31.19 6.46
N GLU A 106 -9.26 31.54 6.47
CA GLU A 106 -8.70 32.58 5.61
C GLU A 106 -8.79 32.20 4.13
N ALA A 107 -8.42 30.96 3.78
CA ALA A 107 -8.54 30.44 2.42
C ALA A 107 -9.99 30.46 1.90
N VAL A 108 -10.96 30.01 2.72
CA VAL A 108 -12.38 30.04 2.36
C VAL A 108 -12.88 31.47 2.14
N ARG A 109 -12.50 32.41 3.01
CA ARG A 109 -12.84 33.83 2.85
C ARG A 109 -12.26 34.40 1.55
N GLY A 110 -11.00 34.09 1.24
CA GLY A 110 -10.35 34.49 0.00
C GLY A 110 -11.07 33.95 -1.24
N ASN A 111 -11.41 32.66 -1.25
CA ASN A 111 -12.13 32.03 -2.36
C ASN A 111 -13.53 32.61 -2.56
N ARG A 112 -14.26 32.92 -1.49
CA ARG A 112 -15.57 33.59 -1.58
C ARG A 112 -15.47 34.96 -2.23
N ARG A 113 -14.43 35.75 -1.92
CA ARG A 113 -14.21 37.07 -2.55
C ARG A 113 -13.93 36.92 -4.04
N LYS A 114 -13.01 36.01 -4.41
CA LYS A 114 -12.71 35.72 -5.82
C LYS A 114 -13.96 35.30 -6.59
N ALA A 115 -14.78 34.40 -6.04
CA ALA A 115 -16.02 33.98 -6.67
C ALA A 115 -17.01 35.14 -6.86
N ALA A 116 -17.14 36.03 -5.87
CA ALA A 116 -17.99 37.22 -5.98
C ALA A 116 -17.50 38.21 -7.05
N ASP A 117 -16.17 38.38 -7.17
CA ASP A 117 -15.58 39.24 -8.19
C ASP A 117 -15.73 38.64 -9.59
N THR A 118 -15.58 37.31 -9.75
CA THR A 118 -15.87 36.61 -11.01
C THR A 118 -17.33 36.76 -11.43
N ILE A 119 -18.28 36.63 -10.50
CA ILE A 119 -19.71 36.84 -10.78
C ILE A 119 -19.98 38.28 -11.22
N ARG A 120 -19.32 39.27 -10.59
CA ARG A 120 -19.47 40.69 -10.94
C ARG A 120 -18.86 41.02 -12.30
N GLN A 121 -17.79 40.34 -12.71
CA GLN A 121 -17.15 40.53 -14.02
C GLN A 121 -17.91 39.88 -15.18
N ALA A 122 -18.80 38.92 -14.89
CA ALA A 122 -19.60 38.19 -15.87
C ALA A 122 -21.01 38.79 -16.08
N ALA A 123 -21.36 39.85 -15.36
CA ALA A 123 -22.63 40.58 -15.45
C ALA A 123 -22.41 41.94 -16.12
#